data_AF-A0A075AZV3-F1
#
_entry.id   AF-A0A075AZV3-F1
#
_cell.length_a   1.000
_cell.length_b   1.000
_cell.length_c   1.000
_cell.angle_alpha   90.00
_cell.angle_beta   90.00
_cell.angle_gamma   90.00
#
_symmetry.space_group_name_H-M   'P 1'
#
loop_
_entity.id
_entity.type
_entity.pdbx_description
1 polymer ?
#
loop_
_entity_poly.entity_id
_entity_poly.type
_entity_poly.pdbx_seq_one_letter_code
_entity_poly.pdbx_strand_id
1 'polypeptide(L)'
;MATKVVVVGDTVRFSDIIENTLADPFDYDSFRKFAIKKCLAEESILYMEAFHKFKETPPGPDHVEMKKHIIHEFIKDNSPNELNIPHDLKKAASDASNDANDHVMEEIYEHIYRMLKTDIFPKFLSHTTVKKQLHLSTHDALWFLDLPGSLKTFFKFPDPVNEVEARIHGLCSSLLILAFVLMDLFVKGPPYILYYLTYGFAARSLCGSRLDVQAYFVLFVARPIFTDVLGLFETRFVGGFTRRLAQIVGLLFSLVSLILYQFNLVYACYGVLAFLFFATFLNGVWNICLVCECFRVMIGRGWISSKWCEECSIKYVETKKINDQIESSKQIRSGLSIAGK
;
A
#
# COMPACT_ATOMS: atom_id res chain seq x y z
N MET A 1 19.35 -5.12 6.74
CA MET A 1 18.38 -4.25 7.43
C MET A 1 16.99 -4.70 7.02
N ALA A 2 16.24 -5.32 7.93
CA ALA A 2 14.89 -5.81 7.64
C ALA A 2 13.96 -4.61 7.40
N THR A 3 13.28 -4.57 6.27
CA THR A 3 12.34 -3.50 5.93
C THR A 3 11.11 -3.68 6.83
N LYS A 4 10.94 -2.77 7.78
CA LYS A 4 9.80 -2.78 8.71
C LYS A 4 8.55 -2.41 7.92
N VAL A 5 7.66 -3.38 7.68
CA VAL A 5 6.32 -3.11 7.15
C VAL A 5 5.50 -2.54 8.29
N VAL A 6 5.26 -1.24 8.27
CA VAL A 6 4.44 -0.56 9.28
C VAL A 6 3.04 -0.40 8.70
N VAL A 7 2.09 -1.14 9.25
CA VAL A 7 0.67 -0.76 9.16
C VAL A 7 0.54 0.52 9.97
N VAL A 8 0.18 1.63 9.33
CA VAL A 8 0.12 2.94 10.01
C VAL A 8 -0.95 2.88 11.09
N GLY A 9 -0.51 2.95 12.35
CA GLY A 9 -1.39 3.00 13.53
C GLY A 9 -1.08 1.91 14.55
N ASP A 10 -1.05 0.63 14.16
CA ASP A 10 -1.05 -0.49 15.10
C ASP A 10 -0.29 -1.73 14.57
N THR A 11 0.33 -2.50 15.47
CA THR A 11 0.84 -3.84 15.16
C THR A 11 -0.31 -4.84 15.14
N VAL A 12 -0.90 -5.07 13.97
CA VAL A 12 -1.94 -6.09 13.77
C VAL A 12 -1.30 -7.48 13.81
N ARG A 13 -1.69 -8.32 14.77
CA ARG A 13 -1.27 -9.73 14.82
C ARG A 13 -2.34 -10.61 14.19
N PHE A 14 -1.93 -11.71 13.59
CA PHE A 14 -2.87 -12.65 12.99
C PHE A 14 -3.82 -13.28 14.02
N SER A 15 -3.35 -13.52 15.25
CA SER A 15 -4.18 -13.99 16.36
C SER A 15 -5.34 -13.04 16.65
N ASP A 16 -5.07 -11.74 16.66
CA ASP A 16 -6.07 -10.71 17.01
C ASP A 16 -7.22 -10.68 15.98
N ILE A 17 -6.93 -11.04 14.71
CA ILE A 17 -7.92 -11.18 13.64
C ILE A 17 -8.74 -12.45 13.80
N ILE A 18 -8.08 -13.59 14.03
CA ILE A 18 -8.77 -14.88 14.17
C ILE A 18 -9.66 -14.90 15.41
N GLU A 19 -9.22 -14.27 16.50
CA GLU A 19 -10.00 -14.09 17.73
C GLU A 19 -11.07 -12.98 17.59
N ASN A 20 -11.16 -12.33 16.43
CA ASN A 20 -12.09 -11.25 16.11
C ASN A 20 -12.09 -10.11 17.15
N THR A 21 -10.90 -9.76 17.65
CA THR A 21 -10.71 -8.72 18.69
C THR A 21 -10.56 -7.32 18.12
N LEU A 22 -10.37 -7.21 16.80
CA LEU A 22 -10.16 -5.96 16.08
C LEU A 22 -11.44 -5.53 15.37
N ALA A 23 -11.61 -4.22 15.21
CA ALA A 23 -12.72 -3.64 14.47
C ALA A 23 -12.43 -3.57 12.95
N ASP A 24 -13.49 -3.33 12.16
CA ASP A 24 -13.38 -3.02 10.73
C ASP A 24 -12.30 -1.92 10.50
N PRO A 25 -11.42 -2.09 9.48
CA PRO A 25 -11.43 -3.13 8.45
C PRO A 25 -10.47 -4.31 8.72
N PHE A 26 -9.97 -4.47 9.96
CA PHE A 26 -9.01 -5.51 10.35
C PHE A 26 -9.66 -6.64 11.17
N ASP A 27 -10.98 -6.80 11.07
CA ASP A 27 -11.77 -7.84 11.73
C ASP A 27 -11.68 -9.19 10.98
N TYR A 28 -12.19 -10.26 11.61
CA TYR A 28 -12.24 -11.59 11.01
C TYR A 28 -13.06 -11.61 9.72
N ASP A 29 -14.20 -10.90 9.69
CA ASP A 29 -15.10 -10.86 8.55
C ASP A 29 -14.44 -10.26 7.29
N SER A 30 -13.65 -9.20 7.46
CA SER A 30 -12.87 -8.62 6.35
C SER A 30 -11.80 -9.57 5.87
N PHE A 31 -11.09 -10.23 6.79
CA PHE A 31 -10.08 -11.24 6.45
C PHE A 31 -10.70 -12.42 5.70
N ARG A 32 -11.82 -12.96 6.19
CA ARG A 32 -12.60 -14.04 5.57
C ARG A 32 -13.03 -13.69 4.15
N LYS A 33 -13.67 -12.52 3.98
CA LYS A 33 -14.10 -12.04 2.65
C LYS A 33 -12.92 -11.89 1.70
N PHE A 34 -11.77 -11.42 2.19
CA PHE A 34 -10.55 -11.29 1.41
C PHE A 34 -9.97 -12.66 1.02
N ALA A 35 -9.79 -13.56 1.98
CA ALA A 35 -9.24 -14.90 1.75
C ALA A 35 -10.05 -15.68 0.70
N ILE A 36 -11.39 -15.63 0.80
CA ILE A 36 -12.30 -16.30 -0.16
C ILE A 36 -12.23 -15.61 -1.53
N LYS A 37 -12.48 -14.29 -1.60
CA LYS A 37 -12.67 -13.61 -2.90
C LYS A 37 -11.38 -13.29 -3.64
N LYS A 38 -10.26 -13.13 -2.93
CA LYS A 38 -8.98 -12.69 -3.51
C LYS A 38 -7.91 -13.77 -3.49
N CYS A 39 -7.95 -14.69 -2.53
CA CYS A 39 -6.95 -15.76 -2.43
C CYS A 39 -7.50 -17.14 -2.75
N LEU A 40 -8.81 -17.28 -3.00
CA LEU A 40 -9.47 -18.55 -3.32
C LEU A 40 -9.18 -19.64 -2.27
N ALA A 41 -9.12 -19.24 -0.99
CA ALA A 41 -8.83 -20.14 0.14
C ALA A 41 -10.09 -20.42 0.97
N GLU A 42 -11.19 -20.71 0.29
CA GLU A 42 -12.50 -20.92 0.92
C GLU A 42 -12.51 -22.17 1.79
N GLU A 43 -11.99 -23.27 1.27
CA GLU A 43 -11.83 -24.54 1.96
C GLU A 43 -10.99 -24.42 3.24
N SER A 44 -9.92 -23.64 3.19
CA SER A 44 -9.04 -23.37 4.34
C SER A 44 -9.76 -22.62 5.46
N ILE A 45 -10.62 -21.65 5.12
CA ILE A 45 -11.40 -20.89 6.11
C ILE A 45 -12.54 -21.73 6.68
N LEU A 46 -13.28 -22.45 5.82
CA LEU A 46 -14.36 -23.33 6.25
C LEU A 46 -13.86 -24.43 7.19
N TYR A 47 -12.67 -24.99 6.93
CA TYR A 47 -12.07 -25.95 7.85
C TYR A 47 -11.76 -25.33 9.22
N MET A 48 -11.21 -24.11 9.28
CA MET A 48 -10.97 -23.44 10.58
C MET A 48 -12.27 -23.26 11.36
N GLU A 49 -13.34 -22.80 10.71
CA GLU A 49 -14.66 -22.64 11.33
C GLU A 49 -15.21 -23.99 11.83
N ALA A 50 -15.08 -25.05 11.03
CA ALA A 50 -15.49 -26.41 11.40
C ALA A 50 -14.67 -26.96 12.58
N PHE A 51 -13.35 -26.71 12.58
CA PHE A 51 -12.45 -27.12 13.65
C PHE A 51 -12.75 -26.42 14.98
N HIS A 52 -13.11 -25.13 14.95
CA HIS A 52 -13.54 -24.42 16.17
C HIS A 52 -14.82 -25.03 16.76
N LYS A 53 -15.83 -25.33 15.93
CA LYS A 53 -17.06 -26.02 16.36
C LYS A 53 -16.77 -27.42 16.91
N PHE A 54 -15.85 -28.15 16.26
CA PHE A 54 -15.39 -29.45 16.73
C PHE A 54 -14.76 -29.35 18.13
N LYS A 55 -13.92 -28.35 18.38
CA LYS A 55 -13.27 -28.13 19.68
C LYS A 55 -14.25 -27.70 20.80
N GLU A 56 -15.34 -27.03 20.43
CA GLU A 56 -16.42 -26.67 21.36
C GLU A 56 -17.34 -27.85 21.71
N THR A 57 -17.33 -28.90 20.87
CA THR A 57 -18.17 -30.09 21.08
C THR A 57 -17.56 -30.97 22.17
N PRO A 58 -18.32 -31.35 23.21
CA PRO A 58 -17.80 -32.21 24.27
C PRO A 58 -17.52 -33.62 23.75
N PRO A 59 -16.51 -34.33 24.30
CA PRO A 59 -16.16 -35.67 23.87
C PRO A 59 -17.35 -36.62 24.06
N GLY A 60 -17.79 -37.24 22.97
CA GLY A 60 -19.00 -38.05 22.91
C GLY A 60 -19.26 -38.61 21.50
N PRO A 61 -20.40 -39.27 21.27
CA PRO A 61 -20.76 -39.79 19.95
C PRO A 61 -20.82 -38.68 18.88
N ASP A 62 -21.39 -37.53 19.23
CA ASP A 62 -21.51 -36.36 18.34
C ASP A 62 -20.13 -35.80 17.92
N HIS A 63 -19.13 -35.87 18.81
CA HIS A 63 -17.76 -35.45 18.54
C HIS A 63 -17.09 -36.34 17.49
N VAL A 64 -17.24 -37.66 17.64
CA VAL A 64 -16.72 -38.64 16.68
C VAL A 64 -17.43 -38.52 15.32
N GLU A 65 -18.73 -38.24 15.33
CA GLU A 65 -19.50 -38.01 14.11
C GLU A 65 -19.07 -36.72 13.39
N MET A 66 -18.88 -35.62 14.12
CA MET A 66 -18.35 -34.36 13.60
C MET A 66 -16.95 -34.55 12.98
N LYS A 67 -16.07 -35.30 13.65
CA LYS A 67 -14.74 -35.65 13.12
C LYS A 67 -14.83 -36.37 11.78
N LYS A 68 -15.70 -37.38 11.67
CA LYS A 68 -15.93 -38.12 10.43
C LYS A 68 -16.46 -37.21 9.32
N HIS A 69 -17.39 -36.33 9.66
CA HIS A 69 -17.93 -35.36 8.72
C HIS A 69 -16.83 -34.44 8.18
N ILE A 70 -16.00 -33.86 9.06
CA ILE A 70 -14.89 -32.98 8.67
C ILE A 70 -13.87 -33.72 7.80
N ILE A 71 -13.49 -34.96 8.16
CA ILE A 71 -12.56 -35.77 7.35
C ILE A 71 -13.16 -36.05 5.97
N HIS A 72 -14.43 -36.41 5.90
CA HIS A 72 -15.11 -36.68 4.64
C HIS A 72 -15.21 -35.44 3.75
N GLU A 73 -15.49 -34.27 4.34
CA GLU A 73 -15.68 -33.02 3.61
C GLU A 73 -14.35 -32.36 3.19
N PHE A 74 -13.30 -32.43 4.01
CA PHE A 74 -12.08 -31.63 3.77
C PHE A 74 -10.86 -32.45 3.37
N ILE A 75 -10.85 -33.77 3.60
CA ILE A 75 -9.64 -34.61 3.43
C ILE A 75 -9.81 -35.63 2.31
N LYS A 76 -11.03 -36.15 2.12
CA LYS A 76 -11.31 -37.17 1.11
C LYS A 76 -11.03 -36.65 -0.30
N ASP A 77 -10.35 -37.48 -1.09
CA ASP A 77 -10.02 -37.17 -2.49
C ASP A 77 -11.27 -36.82 -3.31
N ASN A 78 -11.18 -35.75 -4.10
CA ASN A 78 -12.26 -35.20 -4.94
C ASN A 78 -13.46 -34.62 -4.16
N SER A 79 -13.28 -34.29 -2.88
CA SER A 79 -14.28 -33.51 -2.17
C SER A 79 -14.36 -32.08 -2.73
N PRO A 80 -15.54 -31.44 -2.80
CA PRO A 80 -15.66 -30.04 -3.22
C PRO A 80 -14.82 -29.08 -2.37
N ASN A 81 -14.57 -29.42 -1.10
CA ASN A 81 -13.81 -28.61 -0.15
C ASN A 81 -12.46 -29.28 0.22
N GLU A 82 -11.87 -30.05 -0.70
CA GLU A 82 -10.61 -30.75 -0.46
C GLU A 82 -9.46 -29.77 -0.10
N LEU A 83 -8.85 -29.99 1.05
CA LEU A 83 -7.74 -29.18 1.54
C LEU A 83 -6.45 -29.47 0.78
N ASN A 84 -5.71 -28.39 0.49
CA ASN A 84 -4.36 -28.46 -0.01
C ASN A 84 -3.36 -28.71 1.14
N ILE A 85 -3.28 -29.96 1.59
CA ILE A 85 -2.36 -30.41 2.64
C ILE A 85 -1.45 -31.57 2.15
N PRO A 86 -0.27 -31.76 2.78
CA PRO A 86 0.63 -32.87 2.48
C PRO A 86 -0.06 -34.24 2.53
N HIS A 87 0.33 -35.14 1.62
CA HIS A 87 -0.25 -36.49 1.51
C HIS A 87 -0.14 -37.30 2.82
N ASP A 88 0.97 -37.14 3.55
CA ASP A 88 1.17 -37.84 4.84
C ASP A 88 0.11 -37.45 5.88
N LEU A 89 -0.29 -36.17 5.92
CA LEU A 89 -1.37 -35.69 6.81
C LEU A 89 -2.74 -36.19 6.35
N LYS A 90 -3.00 -36.24 5.03
CA LYS A 90 -4.25 -36.83 4.50
C LYS A 90 -4.40 -38.29 4.89
N LYS A 91 -3.31 -39.05 4.78
CA LYS A 91 -3.27 -40.47 5.15
C LYS A 91 -3.48 -40.64 6.65
N ALA A 92 -2.73 -39.91 7.48
CA ALA A 92 -2.86 -39.96 8.93
C ALA A 92 -4.29 -39.65 9.40
N ALA A 93 -4.97 -38.69 8.77
CA ALA A 93 -6.35 -38.34 9.12
C ALA A 93 -7.37 -39.38 8.68
N SER A 94 -7.15 -40.00 7.52
CA SER A 94 -7.99 -41.11 7.04
C SER A 94 -7.89 -42.32 7.97
N ASP A 95 -6.68 -42.63 8.43
CA ASP A 95 -6.41 -43.74 9.36
C ASP A 95 -6.98 -43.45 10.77
N ALA A 96 -6.99 -42.18 11.20
CA ALA A 96 -7.46 -41.74 12.52
C ALA A 96 -8.97 -41.43 12.59
N SER A 97 -9.75 -41.73 11.55
CA SER A 97 -11.17 -41.34 11.48
C SER A 97 -12.07 -41.94 12.58
N ASN A 98 -11.66 -43.05 13.20
CA ASN A 98 -12.37 -43.69 14.32
C ASN A 98 -11.58 -43.62 15.64
N ASP A 99 -10.40 -43.00 15.63
CA ASP A 99 -9.55 -42.89 16.81
C ASP A 99 -10.09 -41.79 17.74
N ALA A 100 -9.99 -42.02 19.05
CA ALA A 100 -10.31 -41.05 20.08
C ALA A 100 -9.27 -39.90 20.13
N ASN A 101 -8.12 -40.06 19.47
CA ASN A 101 -7.07 -39.05 19.44
C ASN A 101 -7.34 -37.97 18.38
N ASP A 102 -7.44 -36.71 18.83
CA ASP A 102 -7.71 -35.55 17.98
C ASP A 102 -6.45 -34.82 17.48
N HIS A 103 -5.27 -35.33 17.85
CA HIS A 103 -3.98 -34.75 17.46
C HIS A 103 -3.84 -34.49 15.96
N VAL A 104 -4.35 -35.39 15.12
CA VAL A 104 -4.27 -35.22 13.65
C VAL A 104 -5.10 -34.01 13.18
N MET A 105 -6.25 -33.76 13.81
CA MET A 105 -7.09 -32.59 13.49
C MET A 105 -6.38 -31.30 13.90
N GLU A 106 -5.69 -31.31 15.04
CA GLU A 106 -4.85 -30.20 15.51
C GLU A 106 -3.66 -29.95 14.57
N GLU A 107 -2.99 -30.99 14.08
CA GLU A 107 -1.89 -30.85 13.12
C GLU A 107 -2.33 -30.24 11.79
N ILE A 108 -3.50 -30.63 11.28
CA ILE A 108 -4.08 -30.04 10.07
C ILE A 108 -4.44 -28.57 10.31
N TYR A 109 -5.04 -28.26 11.46
CA TYR A 109 -5.34 -26.88 11.84
C TYR A 109 -4.06 -26.03 11.91
N GLU A 110 -3.00 -26.53 12.55
CA GLU A 110 -1.71 -25.85 12.63
C GLU A 110 -1.08 -25.63 11.25
N HIS A 111 -1.21 -26.59 10.34
CA HIS A 111 -0.75 -26.44 8.97
C HIS A 111 -1.47 -25.30 8.24
N ILE A 112 -2.81 -25.28 8.29
CA ILE A 112 -3.64 -24.25 7.65
C ILE A 112 -3.39 -22.90 8.29
N TYR A 113 -3.34 -22.83 9.62
CA TYR A 113 -3.05 -21.61 10.36
C TYR A 113 -1.71 -21.02 9.92
N ARG A 114 -0.67 -21.84 9.77
CA ARG A 114 0.64 -21.40 9.25
C ARG A 114 0.56 -20.91 7.81
N MET A 115 -0.17 -21.61 6.93
CA MET A 115 -0.35 -21.20 5.54
C MET A 115 -1.03 -19.82 5.46
N LEU A 116 -2.15 -19.65 6.17
CA LEU A 116 -2.88 -18.39 6.23
C LEU A 116 -2.03 -17.27 6.81
N LYS A 117 -1.30 -17.53 7.90
CA LYS A 117 -0.43 -16.55 8.55
C LYS A 117 0.74 -16.10 7.68
N THR A 118 1.30 -17.00 6.87
CA THR A 118 2.53 -16.72 6.11
C THR A 118 2.28 -16.22 4.70
N ASP A 119 1.19 -16.64 4.05
CA ASP A 119 0.91 -16.24 2.66
C ASP A 119 -0.29 -15.28 2.53
N ILE A 120 -1.42 -15.57 3.17
CA ILE A 120 -2.67 -14.80 2.97
C ILE A 120 -2.70 -13.55 3.85
N PHE A 121 -2.29 -13.67 5.11
CA PHE A 121 -2.33 -12.57 6.07
C PHE A 121 -1.49 -11.35 5.66
N PRO A 122 -0.25 -11.50 5.14
CA PRO A 122 0.50 -10.35 4.62
C PRO A 122 -0.20 -9.67 3.43
N LYS A 123 -0.85 -10.44 2.54
CA LYS A 123 -1.61 -9.91 1.40
C LYS A 123 -2.86 -9.17 1.88
N PHE A 124 -3.54 -9.69 2.90
CA PHE A 124 -4.67 -9.02 3.53
C PHE A 124 -4.26 -7.67 4.13
N LEU A 125 -3.19 -7.66 4.95
CA LEU A 125 -2.68 -6.42 5.54
C LEU A 125 -2.34 -5.39 4.47
N SER A 126 -1.67 -5.81 3.38
CA SER A 126 -1.36 -4.96 2.24
C SER A 126 -2.61 -4.34 1.62
N HIS A 127 -3.54 -5.19 1.19
CA HIS A 127 -4.75 -4.79 0.49
C HIS A 127 -5.62 -3.86 1.34
N THR A 128 -5.85 -4.23 2.59
CA THR A 128 -6.67 -3.46 3.53
C THR A 128 -6.03 -2.13 3.90
N THR A 129 -4.70 -2.11 4.11
CA THR A 129 -3.97 -0.87 4.39
C THR A 129 -4.03 0.10 3.22
N VAL A 130 -3.76 -0.37 1.99
CA VAL A 130 -3.83 0.45 0.78
C VAL A 130 -5.23 1.02 0.59
N LYS A 131 -6.28 0.19 0.75
CA LYS A 131 -7.68 0.64 0.63
C LYS A 131 -8.03 1.69 1.68
N LYS A 132 -7.63 1.48 2.94
CA LYS A 132 -7.84 2.44 4.03
C LYS A 132 -7.16 3.78 3.72
N GLN A 133 -5.92 3.75 3.22
CA GLN A 133 -5.18 4.97 2.89
C GLN A 133 -5.77 5.73 1.70
N LEU A 134 -6.24 5.03 0.66
CA LEU A 134 -6.96 5.65 -0.45
C LEU A 134 -8.26 6.31 0.01
N HIS A 135 -9.00 5.67 0.92
CA HIS A 135 -10.20 6.23 1.51
C HIS A 135 -9.88 7.49 2.34
N LEU A 136 -8.84 7.44 3.17
CA LEU A 136 -8.39 8.59 3.97
C LEU A 136 -7.96 9.76 3.07
N SER A 137 -7.20 9.51 2.00
CA SER A 137 -6.79 10.56 1.05
C SER A 137 -7.98 11.20 0.34
N THR A 138 -9.00 10.41 0.04
CA THR A 138 -10.25 10.88 -0.59
C THR A 138 -11.08 11.70 0.40
N HIS A 139 -11.20 11.24 1.65
CA HIS A 139 -11.87 11.94 2.74
C HIS A 139 -11.19 13.29 3.04
N ASP A 140 -9.86 13.30 3.13
CA ASP A 140 -9.06 14.51 3.30
C ASP A 140 -9.31 15.53 2.19
N ALA A 141 -9.41 15.08 0.93
CA ALA A 141 -9.72 15.95 -0.20
C ALA A 141 -11.13 16.54 -0.09
N LEU A 142 -12.11 15.79 0.40
CA LEU A 142 -13.50 16.25 0.59
C LEU A 142 -13.72 16.94 1.95
N TRP A 143 -12.75 17.75 2.38
CA TRP A 143 -12.76 18.48 3.66
C TRP A 143 -14.00 19.37 3.88
N PHE A 144 -14.71 19.74 2.81
CA PHE A 144 -15.94 20.54 2.88
C PHE A 144 -17.17 19.73 3.29
N LEU A 145 -17.11 18.39 3.22
CA LEU A 145 -18.15 17.51 3.76
C LEU A 145 -17.99 17.33 5.26
N ASP A 146 -16.75 17.22 5.74
CA ASP A 146 -16.39 17.11 7.17
C ASP A 146 -15.33 18.15 7.52
N LEU A 147 -15.78 19.31 8.02
CA LEU A 147 -14.89 20.41 8.36
C LEU A 147 -13.87 20.00 9.44
N PRO A 148 -12.56 20.20 9.21
CA PRO A 148 -11.56 19.89 10.22
C PRO A 148 -11.72 20.83 11.42
N GLY A 149 -11.75 20.26 12.63
CA GLY A 149 -11.96 21.01 13.88
C GLY A 149 -10.87 22.02 14.25
N SER A 150 -9.78 22.12 13.49
CA SER A 150 -8.69 23.09 13.71
C SER A 150 -7.95 23.45 12.42
N LEU A 151 -7.48 24.70 12.33
CA LEU A 151 -6.58 25.16 11.25
C LEU A 151 -5.30 24.31 11.17
N LYS A 152 -4.77 23.83 12.30
CA LYS A 152 -3.59 22.95 12.29
C LYS A 152 -3.86 21.64 11.55
N THR A 153 -5.07 21.11 11.67
CA THR A 153 -5.51 19.90 10.96
C THR A 153 -5.73 20.18 9.48
N PHE A 154 -6.32 21.34 9.15
CA PHE A 154 -6.55 21.76 7.77
C PHE A 154 -5.24 21.92 6.97
N PHE A 155 -4.23 22.55 7.56
CA PHE A 155 -2.90 22.75 6.98
C PHE A 155 -1.93 21.58 7.27
N LYS A 156 -2.43 20.45 7.75
CA LYS A 156 -1.60 19.24 7.92
C LYS A 156 -1.39 18.60 6.56
N PHE A 157 -0.13 18.49 6.15
CA PHE A 157 0.22 17.78 4.92
C PHE A 157 -0.08 16.27 5.08
N PRO A 158 -0.67 15.62 4.07
CA PRO A 158 -1.01 14.20 4.14
C PRO A 158 0.24 13.34 4.27
N ASP A 159 0.18 12.36 5.18
CA ASP A 159 1.24 11.39 5.41
C ASP A 159 0.62 10.05 5.84
N PRO A 160 0.80 8.97 5.07
CA PRO A 160 1.61 8.85 3.85
C PRO A 160 0.93 9.40 2.57
N VAL A 161 1.71 9.55 1.49
CA VAL A 161 1.24 10.05 0.19
C VAL A 161 1.29 8.96 -0.88
N ASN A 162 0.28 8.94 -1.74
CA ASN A 162 0.24 8.04 -2.89
C ASN A 162 1.24 8.44 -3.98
N GLU A 163 2.10 7.50 -4.36
CA GLU A 163 3.13 7.72 -5.37
C GLU A 163 2.53 7.89 -6.78
N VAL A 164 1.47 7.16 -7.11
CA VAL A 164 0.81 7.27 -8.43
C VAL A 164 0.20 8.65 -8.62
N GLU A 165 -0.45 9.18 -7.58
CA GLU A 165 -0.99 10.55 -7.59
C GLU A 165 0.13 11.57 -7.82
N ALA A 166 1.26 11.43 -7.11
CA ALA A 166 2.42 12.29 -7.29
C ALA A 166 2.99 12.24 -8.73
N ARG A 167 2.99 11.07 -9.38
CA ARG A 167 3.43 10.92 -10.78
C ARG A 167 2.48 11.65 -11.74
N ILE A 168 1.18 11.44 -11.61
CA ILE A 168 0.19 12.10 -12.46
C ILE A 168 0.27 13.62 -12.28
N HIS A 169 0.43 14.11 -11.05
CA HIS A 169 0.68 15.53 -10.79
C HIS A 169 1.91 16.06 -11.54
N GLY A 170 3.01 15.32 -11.53
CA GLY A 170 4.22 15.67 -12.28
C GLY A 170 3.96 15.77 -13.79
N LEU A 171 3.23 14.81 -14.37
CA LEU A 171 2.85 14.85 -15.78
C LEU A 171 1.98 16.07 -16.09
N CYS A 172 0.92 16.32 -15.32
CA CYS A 172 0.05 17.48 -15.50
C CYS A 172 0.84 18.80 -15.41
N SER A 173 1.72 18.97 -14.41
CA SER A 173 2.54 20.17 -14.29
C SER A 173 3.51 20.33 -15.45
N SER A 174 4.14 19.26 -15.93
CA SER A 174 5.02 19.30 -17.10
C SER A 174 4.26 19.74 -18.37
N LEU A 175 3.03 19.25 -18.57
CA LEU A 175 2.18 19.64 -19.69
C LEU A 175 1.75 21.10 -19.61
N LEU A 176 1.40 21.60 -18.41
CA LEU A 176 1.05 23.01 -18.20
C LEU A 176 2.25 23.93 -18.50
N ILE A 177 3.45 23.56 -18.08
CA ILE A 177 4.66 24.33 -18.36
C ILE A 177 4.91 24.38 -19.88
N LEU A 178 4.84 23.23 -20.55
CA LEU A 178 5.01 23.15 -22.00
C LEU A 178 3.95 24.01 -22.73
N ALA A 179 2.69 23.92 -22.34
CA ALA A 179 1.61 24.71 -22.92
C ALA A 179 1.82 26.21 -22.73
N PHE A 180 2.27 26.65 -21.55
CA PHE A 180 2.60 28.05 -21.29
C PHE A 180 3.72 28.54 -22.22
N VAL A 181 4.85 27.83 -22.28
CA VAL A 181 6.01 28.23 -23.10
C VAL A 181 5.63 28.28 -24.58
N LEU A 182 4.91 27.29 -25.10
CA LEU A 182 4.47 27.28 -26.50
C LEU A 182 3.52 28.46 -26.80
N MET A 183 2.51 28.70 -25.95
CA MET A 183 1.58 29.80 -26.18
C MET A 183 2.24 31.17 -26.09
N ASP A 184 3.18 31.35 -25.17
CA ASP A 184 3.92 32.61 -25.05
C ASP A 184 4.80 32.87 -26.29
N LEU A 185 5.45 31.83 -26.83
CA LEU A 185 6.27 31.92 -28.04
C LEU A 185 5.45 32.25 -29.30
N PHE A 186 4.26 31.66 -29.47
CA PHE A 186 3.49 31.80 -30.72
C PHE A 186 2.45 32.92 -30.70
N VAL A 187 1.84 33.22 -29.55
CA VAL A 187 0.66 34.09 -29.45
C VAL A 187 0.84 35.22 -28.43
N LYS A 188 1.92 35.21 -27.63
CA LYS A 188 2.05 36.01 -26.39
C LYS A 188 0.86 35.79 -25.47
N GLY A 189 0.81 34.59 -24.90
CA GLY A 189 -0.25 34.19 -23.98
C GLY A 189 -0.26 34.99 -22.67
N PRO A 190 -1.43 35.19 -22.05
CA PRO A 190 -1.50 35.80 -20.73
C PRO A 190 -0.86 34.91 -19.65
N PRO A 191 -0.32 35.47 -18.55
CA PRO A 191 0.38 34.73 -17.49
C PRO A 191 -0.50 33.81 -16.62
N TYR A 192 -1.76 33.58 -17.00
CA TYR A 192 -2.73 32.81 -16.21
C TYR A 192 -2.27 31.39 -15.89
N ILE A 193 -1.60 30.70 -16.83
CA ILE A 193 -1.07 29.36 -16.57
C ILE A 193 0.03 29.39 -15.51
N LEU A 194 0.88 30.43 -15.54
CA LEU A 194 1.97 30.55 -14.57
C LEU A 194 1.45 30.87 -13.16
N TYR A 195 0.40 31.69 -13.06
CA TYR A 195 -0.33 31.90 -11.81
C TYR A 195 -0.97 30.60 -11.31
N TYR A 196 -1.67 29.86 -12.17
CA TYR A 196 -2.29 28.58 -11.83
C TYR A 196 -1.26 27.54 -11.36
N LEU A 197 -0.13 27.43 -12.07
CA LEU A 197 0.97 26.52 -11.72
C LEU A 197 1.54 26.84 -10.33
N THR A 198 1.80 28.14 -10.08
CA THR A 198 2.33 28.62 -8.80
C THR A 198 1.33 28.38 -7.66
N TYR A 199 0.06 28.68 -7.89
CA TYR A 199 -1.03 28.38 -6.96
C TYR A 199 -1.09 26.88 -6.63
N GLY A 200 -1.02 26.01 -7.63
CA GLY A 200 -1.07 24.56 -7.41
C GLY A 200 0.08 24.05 -6.53
N PHE A 201 1.31 24.53 -6.74
CA PHE A 201 2.44 24.19 -5.87
C PHE A 201 2.27 24.75 -4.44
N ALA A 202 1.75 25.96 -4.30
CA ALA A 202 1.46 26.58 -3.00
C ALA A 202 0.39 25.79 -2.23
N ALA A 203 -0.75 25.52 -2.86
CA ALA A 203 -1.84 24.74 -2.29
C ALA A 203 -1.35 23.34 -1.85
N ARG A 204 -0.60 22.64 -2.70
CA ARG A 204 -0.09 21.30 -2.38
C ARG A 204 0.95 21.28 -1.27
N SER A 205 1.85 22.26 -1.22
CA SER A 205 2.86 22.34 -0.16
C SER A 205 2.27 22.68 1.23
N LEU A 206 1.15 23.42 1.26
CA LEU A 206 0.46 23.83 2.48
C LEU A 206 -0.55 22.79 2.97
N CYS A 207 -1.45 22.32 2.11
CA CYS A 207 -2.62 21.52 2.50
C CYS A 207 -2.69 20.15 1.81
N GLY A 208 -1.73 19.80 0.94
CA GLY A 208 -1.84 18.61 0.10
C GLY A 208 -2.95 18.76 -0.96
N SER A 209 -3.89 17.84 -1.03
CA SER A 209 -4.94 17.80 -2.06
C SER A 209 -6.13 18.75 -1.80
N ARG A 210 -6.29 19.28 -0.58
CA ARG A 210 -7.54 19.96 -0.14
C ARG A 210 -7.93 21.17 -0.98
N LEU A 211 -6.96 22.00 -1.35
CA LEU A 211 -7.19 23.27 -2.06
C LEU A 211 -6.82 23.20 -3.54
N ASP A 212 -6.07 22.20 -3.98
CA ASP A 212 -5.59 22.14 -5.36
C ASP A 212 -6.64 21.52 -6.28
N VAL A 213 -7.23 22.33 -7.18
CA VAL A 213 -8.19 21.87 -8.19
C VAL A 213 -7.61 20.73 -9.04
N GLN A 214 -6.31 20.78 -9.36
CA GLN A 214 -5.66 19.70 -10.11
C GLN A 214 -5.67 18.39 -9.31
N ALA A 215 -5.55 18.46 -7.98
CA ALA A 215 -5.57 17.28 -7.12
C ALA A 215 -6.93 16.57 -7.15
N TYR A 216 -8.05 17.29 -7.19
CA TYR A 216 -9.35 16.65 -7.35
C TYR A 216 -9.44 15.83 -8.65
N PHE A 217 -9.00 16.40 -9.76
CA PHE A 217 -8.92 15.66 -11.02
C PHE A 217 -8.04 14.41 -10.89
N VAL A 218 -6.86 14.54 -10.26
CA VAL A 218 -5.94 13.43 -10.08
C VAL A 218 -6.53 12.32 -9.19
N LEU A 219 -7.13 12.67 -8.05
CA LEU A 219 -7.67 11.70 -7.09
C LEU A 219 -8.93 11.00 -7.59
N PHE A 220 -9.86 11.73 -8.21
CA PHE A 220 -11.19 11.21 -8.56
C PHE A 220 -11.29 10.67 -9.98
N VAL A 221 -10.44 11.15 -10.90
CA VAL A 221 -10.53 10.79 -12.32
C VAL A 221 -9.27 10.06 -12.77
N ALA A 222 -8.11 10.72 -12.73
CA ALA A 222 -6.92 10.18 -13.36
C ALA A 222 -6.42 8.91 -12.64
N ARG A 223 -6.28 8.93 -11.32
CA ARG A 223 -5.76 7.78 -10.56
C ARG A 223 -6.62 6.52 -10.77
N PRO A 224 -7.95 6.50 -10.53
CA PRO A 224 -8.76 5.31 -10.76
C PRO A 224 -8.66 4.77 -12.19
N ILE A 225 -8.54 5.65 -13.20
CA ILE A 225 -8.35 5.22 -14.59
C ILE A 225 -6.99 4.51 -14.75
N PHE A 226 -5.90 5.09 -14.24
CA PHE A 226 -4.57 4.51 -14.40
C PHE A 226 -4.33 3.26 -13.55
N THR A 227 -4.91 3.17 -12.35
CA THR A 227 -4.70 2.03 -11.43
C THR A 227 -5.73 0.92 -11.62
N ASP A 228 -7.02 1.26 -11.67
CA ASP A 228 -8.10 0.27 -11.54
C ASP A 228 -8.62 -0.18 -12.89
N VAL A 229 -8.66 0.72 -13.88
CA VAL A 229 -9.14 0.43 -15.24
C VAL A 229 -8.02 -0.07 -16.14
N LEU A 230 -6.90 0.65 -16.20
CA LEU A 230 -5.79 0.34 -17.10
C LEU A 230 -4.75 -0.60 -16.47
N GLY A 231 -4.72 -0.73 -15.14
CA GLY A 231 -3.75 -1.59 -14.44
C GLY A 231 -2.28 -1.21 -14.70
N LEU A 232 -2.00 0.04 -15.09
CA LEU A 232 -0.66 0.47 -15.50
C LEU A 232 0.28 0.70 -14.31
N PHE A 233 -0.29 1.08 -13.16
CA PHE A 233 0.48 1.42 -11.96
C PHE A 233 -0.08 0.72 -10.72
N GLU A 234 0.83 0.17 -9.91
CA GLU A 234 0.52 -0.33 -8.58
C GLU A 234 0.47 0.84 -7.58
N THR A 235 -0.59 0.90 -6.78
CA THR A 235 -0.71 1.90 -5.71
C THR A 235 0.31 1.63 -4.62
N ARG A 236 1.28 2.54 -4.47
CA ARG A 236 2.22 2.57 -3.35
C ARG A 236 2.07 3.87 -2.56
N PHE A 237 2.24 3.75 -1.25
CA PHE A 237 2.37 4.89 -0.35
C PHE A 237 3.83 5.12 0.08
N VAL A 238 4.22 6.38 0.16
CA VAL A 238 5.56 6.84 0.55
C VAL A 238 5.42 7.95 1.59
N GLY A 239 6.40 8.10 2.49
CA GLY A 239 6.39 9.13 3.53
C GLY A 239 6.19 10.54 2.96
N GLY A 240 5.30 11.30 3.58
CA GLY A 240 4.85 12.61 3.10
C GLY A 240 5.91 13.70 3.23
N PHE A 241 6.83 13.60 4.19
CA PHE A 241 7.84 14.65 4.46
C PHE A 241 8.67 15.03 3.22
N THR A 242 9.31 14.05 2.57
CA THR A 242 10.14 14.31 1.37
C THR A 242 9.31 14.77 0.19
N ARG A 243 8.07 14.28 0.05
CA ARG A 243 7.15 14.72 -1.01
C ARG A 243 6.70 16.16 -0.78
N ARG A 244 6.50 16.59 0.47
CA ARG A 244 6.25 17.99 0.82
C ARG A 244 7.43 18.88 0.47
N LEU A 245 8.66 18.47 0.78
CA LEU A 245 9.87 19.20 0.39
C LEU A 245 9.96 19.38 -1.14
N ALA A 246 9.62 18.34 -1.91
CA ALA A 246 9.56 18.43 -3.36
C ALA A 246 8.55 19.49 -3.84
N GLN A 247 7.39 19.61 -3.18
CA GLN A 247 6.42 20.66 -3.50
C GLN A 247 6.91 22.06 -3.17
N ILE A 248 7.62 22.24 -2.05
CA ILE A 248 8.21 23.52 -1.67
C ILE A 248 9.27 23.94 -2.69
N VAL A 249 10.14 23.02 -3.12
CA VAL A 249 11.11 23.31 -4.18
C VAL A 249 10.40 23.68 -5.48
N GLY A 250 9.38 22.92 -5.89
CA GLY A 250 8.57 23.26 -7.06
C GLY A 250 7.95 24.67 -6.99
N LEU A 251 7.42 25.04 -5.81
CA LEU A 251 6.89 26.37 -5.54
C LEU A 251 7.95 27.46 -5.72
N LEU A 252 9.17 27.26 -5.23
CA LEU A 252 10.27 28.21 -5.40
C LEU A 252 10.58 28.44 -6.88
N PHE A 253 10.72 27.37 -7.67
CA PHE A 253 10.98 27.49 -9.11
C PHE A 253 9.84 28.17 -9.85
N SER A 254 8.58 27.85 -9.54
CA SER A 254 7.43 28.50 -10.18
C SER A 254 7.31 29.98 -9.79
N LEU A 255 7.55 30.33 -8.51
CA LEU A 255 7.54 31.72 -8.04
C LEU A 255 8.65 32.55 -8.69
N VAL A 256 9.88 32.03 -8.76
CA VAL A 256 10.98 32.70 -9.43
C VAL A 256 10.66 32.94 -10.90
N SER A 257 10.10 31.93 -11.59
CA SER A 257 9.66 32.06 -12.98
C SER A 257 8.60 33.16 -13.14
N LEU A 258 7.62 33.21 -12.23
CA LEU A 258 6.56 34.21 -12.24
C LEU A 258 7.12 35.63 -12.05
N ILE A 259 8.04 35.82 -11.11
CA ILE A 259 8.70 37.10 -10.88
C ILE A 259 9.50 37.52 -12.11
N LEU A 260 10.34 36.63 -12.66
CA LEU A 260 11.13 36.93 -13.86
C LEU A 260 10.25 37.32 -15.06
N TYR A 261 9.11 36.65 -15.23
CA TYR A 261 8.15 36.99 -16.27
C TYR A 261 7.58 38.40 -16.08
N GLN A 262 7.22 38.79 -14.85
CA GLN A 262 6.70 40.12 -14.54
C GLN A 262 7.70 41.25 -14.79
N PHE A 263 9.01 40.97 -14.65
CA PHE A 263 10.09 41.91 -14.99
C PHE A 263 10.50 41.87 -16.47
N ASN A 264 9.74 41.19 -17.33
CA ASN A 264 10.02 41.00 -18.77
C ASN A 264 11.36 40.29 -19.06
N LEU A 265 11.89 39.52 -18.10
CA LEU A 265 13.08 38.68 -18.28
C LEU A 265 12.68 37.30 -18.81
N VAL A 266 12.04 37.28 -19.99
CA VAL A 266 11.33 36.11 -20.55
C VAL A 266 12.25 34.92 -20.77
N TYR A 267 13.45 35.11 -21.33
CA TYR A 267 14.41 34.01 -21.54
C TYR A 267 14.90 33.39 -20.22
N ALA A 268 15.07 34.19 -19.18
CA ALA A 268 15.44 33.69 -17.85
C ALA A 268 14.29 32.88 -17.24
N CYS A 269 13.05 33.36 -17.39
CA CYS A 269 11.85 32.62 -16.99
C CYS A 269 11.78 31.24 -17.68
N TYR A 270 11.99 31.18 -18.99
CA TYR A 270 12.00 29.91 -19.73
C TYR A 270 13.10 28.96 -19.26
N GLY A 271 14.29 29.48 -18.92
CA GLY A 271 15.37 28.66 -18.37
C GLY A 271 14.97 27.99 -17.04
N VAL A 272 14.34 28.74 -16.13
CA VAL A 272 13.86 28.22 -14.85
C VAL A 272 12.72 27.23 -15.05
N LEU A 273 11.78 27.54 -15.95
CA LEU A 273 10.67 26.65 -16.30
C LEU A 273 11.13 25.37 -17.00
N ALA A 274 12.17 25.42 -17.83
CA ALA A 274 12.74 24.24 -18.48
C ALA A 274 13.30 23.25 -17.45
N PHE A 275 13.97 23.75 -16.41
CA PHE A 275 14.41 22.90 -15.30
C PHE A 275 13.24 22.29 -14.53
N LEU A 276 12.22 23.10 -14.21
CA LEU A 276 11.02 22.62 -13.52
C LEU A 276 10.25 21.58 -14.36
N PHE A 277 10.15 21.81 -15.68
CA PHE A 277 9.58 20.86 -16.64
C PHE A 277 10.33 19.54 -16.58
N PHE A 278 11.66 19.57 -16.68
CA PHE A 278 12.48 18.36 -16.63
C PHE A 278 12.29 17.58 -15.32
N ALA A 279 12.31 18.26 -14.18
CA ALA A 279 12.11 17.64 -12.87
C ALA A 279 10.71 16.99 -12.72
N THR A 280 9.65 17.69 -13.17
CA THR A 280 8.27 17.20 -13.08
C THR A 280 7.99 16.08 -14.08
N PHE A 281 8.57 16.16 -15.27
CA PHE A 281 8.50 15.13 -16.31
C PHE A 281 9.19 13.83 -15.86
N LEU A 282 10.41 13.93 -15.29
CA LEU A 282 11.12 12.76 -14.73
C LEU A 282 10.30 12.06 -13.63
N ASN A 283 9.70 12.85 -12.74
CA ASN A 283 8.82 12.32 -11.70
C ASN A 283 7.56 11.68 -12.29
N GLY A 284 6.99 12.26 -13.35
CA GLY A 284 5.80 11.71 -13.99
C GLY A 284 6.05 10.39 -14.71
N VAL A 285 7.04 10.38 -15.60
CA VAL A 285 7.33 9.24 -16.50
C VAL A 285 8.05 8.12 -15.77
N TRP A 286 9.20 8.42 -15.15
CA TRP A 286 10.07 7.42 -14.52
C TRP A 286 9.91 7.29 -13.01
N ASN A 287 9.01 8.07 -12.40
CA ASN A 287 8.87 8.11 -10.94
C ASN A 287 10.17 8.54 -10.22
N ILE A 288 11.00 9.35 -10.89
CA ILE A 288 12.24 9.88 -10.34
C ILE A 288 11.98 11.30 -9.84
N CYS A 289 11.82 11.44 -8.53
CA CYS A 289 11.78 12.75 -7.89
C CYS A 289 13.20 13.21 -7.56
N LEU A 290 13.69 14.22 -8.30
CA LEU A 290 15.03 14.77 -8.11
C LEU A 290 15.29 15.22 -6.66
N VAL A 291 14.29 15.83 -6.01
CA VAL A 291 14.42 16.27 -4.61
C VAL A 291 14.58 15.08 -3.66
N CYS A 292 13.81 14.00 -3.88
CA CYS A 292 13.95 12.77 -3.08
C CYS A 292 15.31 12.10 -3.30
N GLU A 293 15.82 12.12 -4.53
CA GLU A 293 17.15 11.56 -4.85
C GLU A 293 18.27 12.35 -4.19
N CYS A 294 18.24 13.68 -4.30
CA CYS A 294 19.17 14.57 -3.61
C CYS A 294 19.13 14.35 -2.09
N PHE A 295 17.94 14.21 -1.51
CA PHE A 295 17.78 13.95 -0.08
C PHE A 295 18.42 12.62 0.35
N ARG A 296 18.22 11.55 -0.43
CA ARG A 296 18.84 10.24 -0.20
C ARG A 296 20.37 10.33 -0.21
N VAL A 297 20.92 11.04 -1.19
CA VAL A 297 22.37 11.26 -1.32
C VAL A 297 22.93 12.06 -0.14
N MET A 298 22.22 13.10 0.32
CA MET A 298 22.65 13.90 1.47
C MET A 298 22.68 13.10 2.77
N ILE A 299 21.71 12.20 2.97
CA ILE A 299 21.72 11.26 4.11
C ILE A 299 22.89 10.28 3.99
N GLY A 300 23.13 9.72 2.79
CA GLY A 300 24.26 8.81 2.55
C GLY A 300 25.63 9.45 2.81
N ARG A 301 25.74 10.78 2.67
CA ARG A 301 26.93 11.57 3.00
C ARG A 301 26.98 12.06 4.45
N GLY A 302 25.97 11.80 5.26
CA GLY A 302 25.90 12.20 6.67
C GLY A 302 25.60 13.69 6.90
N TRP A 303 25.16 14.44 5.88
CA TRP A 303 24.81 15.86 6.03
C TRP A 303 23.49 16.08 6.76
N ILE A 304 22.62 15.07 6.73
CA ILE A 304 21.27 15.09 7.34
C ILE A 304 21.13 13.87 8.24
N SER A 305 20.57 14.05 9.44
CA SER A 305 20.32 12.96 10.39
C SER A 305 19.45 11.86 9.78
N SER A 306 19.82 10.60 10.03
CA SER A 306 19.08 9.41 9.59
C SER A 306 17.67 9.30 10.20
N LYS A 307 17.34 10.07 11.24
CA LYS A 307 15.99 10.10 11.83
C LYS A 307 14.91 10.45 10.80
N TRP A 308 15.20 11.41 9.91
CA TRP A 308 14.30 11.78 8.82
C TRP A 308 14.22 10.69 7.74
N CYS A 309 15.25 9.84 7.64
CA CYS A 309 15.27 8.68 6.75
C CYS A 309 14.40 7.54 7.27
N GLU A 310 14.23 7.38 8.59
CA GLU A 310 13.36 6.34 9.15
C GLU A 310 11.90 6.55 8.71
N GLU A 311 11.41 7.78 8.73
CA GLU A 311 10.09 8.13 8.17
C GLU A 311 10.01 7.97 6.64
N CYS A 312 11.14 8.11 5.93
CA CYS A 312 11.20 8.00 4.46
C CYS A 312 11.48 6.58 3.94
N SER A 313 12.06 5.71 4.77
CA SER A 313 12.44 4.34 4.43
C SER A 313 11.36 3.32 4.79
N ILE A 314 10.32 3.76 5.53
CA ILE A 314 9.09 3.01 5.68
C ILE A 314 8.44 2.94 4.30
N LYS A 315 8.49 1.75 3.69
CA LYS A 315 7.62 1.44 2.57
C LYS A 315 6.24 1.14 3.14
N TYR A 316 5.29 2.01 2.82
CA TYR A 316 3.88 1.77 3.11
C TYR A 316 3.39 0.80 2.04
N VAL A 317 3.60 -0.47 2.39
CA VAL A 317 3.40 -1.74 1.70
C VAL A 317 3.80 -1.81 0.21
N GLU A 318 4.90 -2.54 -0.02
CA GLU A 318 5.30 -3.13 -1.30
C GLU A 318 5.32 -4.65 -1.14
N THR A 319 4.45 -5.37 -1.84
CA THR A 319 4.29 -6.84 -1.69
C THR A 319 5.25 -7.65 -2.57
N LYS A 320 6.20 -7.02 -3.28
CA LYS A 320 7.09 -7.76 -4.19
C LYS A 320 8.35 -8.32 -3.54
N LYS A 321 8.85 -7.72 -2.44
CA LYS A 321 10.09 -8.15 -1.76
C LYS A 321 9.90 -8.96 -0.48
N ILE A 322 8.66 -9.13 -0.02
CA ILE A 322 8.37 -10.03 1.11
C ILE A 322 8.62 -11.48 0.67
N ASN A 323 8.29 -11.85 -0.57
CA ASN A 323 8.63 -13.16 -1.13
C ASN A 323 10.14 -13.36 -1.28
N ASP A 324 10.90 -12.37 -1.77
CA ASP A 324 12.37 -12.47 -1.87
C ASP A 324 13.06 -12.61 -0.49
N GLN A 325 12.53 -11.93 0.54
CA GLN A 325 13.06 -12.05 1.92
C GLN A 325 12.63 -13.35 2.61
N ILE A 326 11.45 -13.89 2.29
CA ILE A 326 11.00 -15.20 2.79
C ILE A 326 11.75 -16.33 2.06
N GLU A 327 11.98 -16.25 0.76
CA GLU A 327 12.74 -17.24 -0.02
C GLU A 327 14.23 -17.27 0.37
N SER A 328 14.85 -16.10 0.58
CA SER A 328 16.23 -16.05 1.11
C SER A 328 16.33 -16.63 2.53
N SER A 329 15.29 -16.50 3.35
CA SER A 329 15.24 -17.16 4.67
C SER A 329 15.01 -18.68 4.60
N LYS A 330 14.32 -19.17 3.55
CA LYS A 330 14.15 -20.61 3.27
C LYS A 330 15.45 -21.25 2.77
N GLN A 331 16.20 -20.58 1.90
CA GLN A 331 17.51 -21.05 1.41
C GLN A 331 18.57 -21.15 2.51
N ILE A 332 18.57 -20.23 3.47
CA ILE A 332 19.50 -20.27 4.61
C ILE A 332 19.16 -21.43 5.56
N ARG A 333 17.88 -21.75 5.78
CA ARG A 333 17.46 -22.90 6.60
C ARG A 333 17.68 -24.25 5.92
N SER A 334 17.54 -24.36 4.59
CA SER A 334 17.88 -25.60 3.87
C SER A 334 19.38 -25.82 3.76
N GLY A 335 20.20 -24.77 3.71
CA GLY A 335 21.67 -24.87 3.71
C GLY A 335 22.26 -25.31 5.06
N LEU A 336 21.64 -24.90 6.18
CA LEU A 336 22.07 -25.29 7.54
C LEU A 336 21.73 -26.75 7.90
N SER A 337 20.78 -27.39 7.20
CA SER A 337 20.44 -28.80 7.42
C SER A 337 21.37 -29.79 6.69
N ILE A 338 22.18 -29.33 5.73
CA ILE A 338 23.09 -30.18 4.93
C ILE A 338 24.53 -30.13 5.48
N ALA A 339 24.89 -29.08 6.23
CA ALA A 339 26.21 -28.93 6.86
C ALA A 339 26.33 -29.57 8.25
N GLY A 340 25.28 -30.24 8.75
CA GLY A 340 25.20 -30.84 10.09
C GLY A 340 25.04 -32.36 10.10
N LYS A 341 25.48 -33.07 9.07
CA LYS A 341 25.61 -34.54 9.06
C LYS A 341 27.06 -34.95 8.94
#